data_AF-A0A1G7WQK3-F1
#
_entry.id   AF-A0A1G7WQK3-F1
#
_cell.length_a   1.000
_cell.length_b   1.000
_cell.length_c   1.000
_cell.angle_alpha   90.00
_cell.angle_beta   90.00
_cell.angle_gamma   90.00
#
_symmetry.space_group_name_H-M   'P 1'
#
loop_
_entity.id
_entity.type
_entity.pdbx_description
1 polymer ?
#
loop_
_entity_poly.entity_id
_entity_poly.type
_entity_poly.pdbx_seq_one_letter_code
_entity_poly.pdbx_strand_id
1 'polypeptide(L)' 'IKELTDKLGREAIEAIIEELDRIIKEDKRRKEKWVVERKDKKRLTTVLGDIEYERMSFLKLI' A
#
# COMPACT_ATOMS: atom_id res chain seq x y z
N ILE A 1 16.86 19.90 -8.63
CA ILE A 1 17.20 19.11 -7.42
C ILE A 1 15.94 18.76 -6.63
N LYS A 2 15.16 19.75 -6.14
CA LYS A 2 13.91 19.51 -5.39
C LYS A 2 12.99 18.46 -6.03
N GLU A 3 12.64 18.62 -7.30
CA GLU A 3 11.74 17.68 -7.99
C GLU A 3 12.30 16.25 -8.06
N LEU A 4 13.63 16.09 -8.20
CA LEU A 4 14.26 14.77 -8.20
C LEU A 4 14.20 14.12 -6.82
N THR A 5 14.44 14.90 -5.76
CA THR A 5 14.35 14.41 -4.38
C THR A 5 12.89 14.10 -3.99
N ASP A 6 11.94 14.94 -4.41
CA ASP A 6 10.52 14.70 -4.18
C ASP A 6 10.06 13.44 -4.91
N LYS A 7 10.48 13.25 -6.18
CA LYS A 7 10.22 12.03 -6.94
C LYS A 7 10.78 10.79 -6.26
N LEU A 8 12.04 10.81 -5.83
CA LEU A 8 12.66 9.69 -5.11
C LEU A 8 11.90 9.38 -3.81
N GLY A 9 11.47 10.42 -3.08
CA GLY A 9 10.67 10.24 -1.87
C GLY A 9 9.31 9.60 -2.14
N ARG A 10 8.63 9.99 -3.24
CA ARG A 10 7.37 9.37 -3.67
C ARG A 10 7.57 7.89 -4.02
N GLU A 11 8.61 7.56 -4.80
CA GLU A 11 8.95 6.17 -5.18
C GLU A 11 9.28 5.31 -3.95
N ALA A 12 10.03 5.86 -2.98
CA ALA A 12 10.35 5.15 -1.74
C ALA A 12 9.09 4.86 -0.90
N ILE A 13 8.18 5.81 -0.79
CA ILE A 13 6.92 5.64 -0.06
C ILE A 13 6.03 4.60 -0.76
N GLU A 14 5.92 4.65 -2.09
CA GLU A 14 5.19 3.65 -2.89
C GLU A 14 5.72 2.24 -2.62
N ALA A 15 7.04 2.04 -2.72
CA ALA A 15 7.68 0.74 -2.47
C ALA A 15 7.44 0.21 -1.04
N ILE A 16 7.48 1.11 -0.04
CA ILE A 16 7.19 0.74 1.36
C ILE A 16 5.73 0.29 1.49
N ILE A 17 4.78 1.00 0.88
CA ILE A 17 3.36 0.65 0.96
C ILE A 17 3.11 -0.72 0.32
N GLU A 18 3.69 -0.98 -0.85
CA GLU A 18 3.56 -2.27 -1.53
C GLU A 18 4.14 -3.44 -0.71
N GLU A 19 5.29 -3.23 -0.07
CA GLU A 19 5.91 -4.27 0.76
C GLU A 19 5.08 -4.52 2.03
N LEU A 20 4.53 -3.48 2.67
CA LEU A 20 3.62 -3.65 3.79
C LEU A 20 2.35 -4.42 3.39
N ASP A 21 1.78 -4.12 2.22
CA ASP A 21 0.61 -4.84 1.69
C ASP A 21 0.94 -6.33 1.45
N ARG A 22 2.14 -6.62 0.93
CA ARG A 22 2.64 -8.01 0.77
C ARG A 22 2.78 -8.72 2.11
N ILE A 23 3.42 -8.10 3.10
CA ILE A 23 3.60 -8.69 4.44
C ILE A 23 2.24 -9.05 5.05
N ILE A 24 1.26 -8.15 4.96
CA ILE A 24 -0.11 -8.40 5.46
C ILE A 24 -0.78 -9.54 4.67
N LYS A 25 -0.57 -9.63 3.35
CA LYS A 25 -1.05 -10.73 2.50
C LYS A 25 -0.45 -12.09 2.84
N GLU A 26 0.72 -12.12 3.41
CA GLU A 26 1.42 -13.36 3.75
C GLU A 26 1.20 -13.79 5.20
N ASP A 27 0.82 -12.86 6.08
CA ASP A 27 0.51 -13.14 7.48
C ASP A 27 -0.56 -14.25 7.64
N LYS A 28 -0.18 -15.34 8.33
CA LYS A 28 -1.03 -16.51 8.60
C LYS A 28 -2.21 -16.19 9.52
N ARG A 29 -2.00 -15.39 10.58
CA ARG A 29 -3.05 -14.96 11.52
C ARG A 29 -4.13 -14.15 10.80
N ARG A 30 -3.72 -13.38 9.78
CA ARG A 30 -4.65 -12.66 8.92
C ARG A 30 -5.43 -13.62 8.02
N LYS A 31 -4.80 -14.63 7.40
CA LYS A 31 -5.49 -15.66 6.57
C LYS A 31 -6.56 -16.44 7.33
N GLU A 32 -6.35 -16.67 8.63
CA GLU A 32 -7.32 -17.37 9.49
C GLU A 32 -8.62 -16.60 9.70
N LYS A 33 -8.57 -15.27 9.63
CA LYS A 33 -9.69 -14.38 10.00
C LYS A 33 -10.23 -13.55 8.84
N TRP A 34 -9.48 -13.43 7.75
CA TRP A 34 -9.80 -12.51 6.66
C TRP A 34 -9.48 -13.08 5.29
N VAL A 35 -10.43 -12.92 4.35
CA VAL A 35 -10.28 -13.29 2.94
C VAL A 35 -9.93 -12.04 2.12
N VAL A 36 -9.05 -12.21 1.12
CA VAL A 36 -8.75 -11.15 0.16
C VAL A 36 -9.97 -10.93 -0.72
N GLU A 37 -10.54 -9.73 -0.69
CA GLU A 37 -11.74 -9.39 -1.44
C GLU A 37 -11.40 -8.81 -2.81
N ARG A 38 -10.55 -7.77 -2.85
CA ARG A 38 -10.20 -7.05 -4.07
C ARG A 38 -8.95 -6.18 -3.93
N LYS A 39 -8.40 -5.75 -5.06
CA LYS A 39 -7.40 -4.68 -5.15
C LYS A 39 -8.09 -3.35 -5.43
N ASP A 40 -7.78 -2.33 -4.64
CA ASP A 40 -8.27 -0.98 -4.80
C ASP A 40 -7.12 -0.03 -5.14
N LYS A 41 -7.31 0.85 -6.13
CA LYS A 41 -6.43 2.00 -6.33
C LYS A 41 -6.73 3.06 -5.28
N LYS A 42 -5.68 3.58 -4.66
CA LYS A 42 -5.73 4.63 -3.64
C LYS A 42 -4.75 5.73 -4.00
N ARG A 43 -4.99 6.91 -3.43
CA ARG A 43 -4.12 8.09 -3.57
C ARG A 43 -3.77 8.64 -2.19
N LEU A 44 -2.49 8.89 -1.97
CA LEU A 44 -1.96 9.58 -0.80
C LEU A 44 -1.40 10.93 -1.23
N THR A 45 -2.01 12.01 -0.75
CA THR A 45 -1.49 13.36 -0.98
C THR A 45 -0.48 13.71 0.11
N THR A 46 0.74 14.04 -0.29
CA THR A 46 1.84 14.37 0.62
C THR A 46 2.44 15.73 0.29
N VAL A 47 3.32 16.24 1.15
CA VAL A 47 4.13 17.44 0.86
C VAL A 47 5.04 17.26 -0.36
N LEU A 48 5.33 16.00 -0.73
CA LEU A 48 6.11 15.66 -1.91
C LEU A 48 5.23 15.55 -3.15
N GLY A 49 3.90 15.68 -3.05
CA GLY A 49 2.95 15.45 -4.14
C GLY A 49 2.12 14.18 -3.94
N ASP A 50 1.32 13.84 -4.96
CA ASP A 50 0.43 12.70 -4.93
C ASP A 50 1.17 11.39 -5.24
N ILE A 51 0.80 10.33 -4.51
CA ILE A 51 1.27 8.97 -4.71
C ILE A 51 0.04 8.09 -4.96
N GLU A 52 -0.02 7.45 -6.11
CA GLU A 52 -1.03 6.44 -6.42
C GLU A 52 -0.47 5.06 -6.08
N TYR A 53 -1.27 4.21 -5.45
CA TYR A 53 -0.84 2.86 -5.09
C TYR A 53 -2.02 1.89 -5.09
N GLU A 54 -1.73 0.61 -5.23
CA GLU A 54 -2.70 -0.47 -5.05
C GLU A 54 -2.68 -0.98 -3.61
N ARG A 55 -3.85 -1.21 -3.04
CA ARG A 55 -4.00 -1.85 -1.73
C ARG A 55 -5.01 -2.98 -1.80
N MET A 56 -4.73 -4.09 -1.13
CA MET A 56 -5.75 -5.12 -0.95
C MET A 56 -6.71 -4.77 0.18
N SER A 57 -7.99 -4.91 -0.11
CA SER A 57 -9.06 -4.86 0.89
C SER A 57 -9.38 -6.27 1.36
N PHE A 58 -9.58 -6.41 2.68
CA PHE A 58 -9.79 -7.70 3.33
C PHE A 58 -11.16 -7.71 4.03
N LEU A 59 -11.94 -8.76 3.81
CA LEU A 59 -13.21 -9.00 4.50
C LEU A 59 -13.01 -9.96 5.66
N LYS A 60 -13.67 -9.70 6.79
CA LYS A 60 -13.62 -10.57 7.97
C LYS A 60 -14.50 -11.79 7.75
N LEU A 61 -13.97 -12.98 8.00
CA LEU A 61 -14.76 -14.19 8.17
C LEU A 61 -15.52 -14.07 9.50
N ILE A 62 -16.85 -14.07 9.40
CA ILE A 62 -17.78 -14.09 10.55
C ILE A 62 -17.93 -15.52 11.03
#